data_AF-A0A8T7B2B7-F1
#
_entry.id   AF-A0A8T7B2B7-F1
#
_cell.length_a   1.000
_cell.length_b   1.000
_cell.length_c   1.000
_cell.angle_alpha   90.00
_cell.angle_beta   90.00
_cell.angle_gamma   90.00
#
_symmetry.space_group_name_H-M   'P 1'
#
loop_
_entity.id
_entity.type
_entity.pdbx_description
1 polymer ?
#
loop_
_entity_poly.entity_id
_entity_poly.type
_entity_poly.pdbx_seq_one_letter_code
_entity_poly.pdbx_strand_id
1 'polypeptide(L)' 'LPPIGLKLLTVLMRESPKVVTREQLEREVWGDILPDSDTLRSHLYNLRKAIDKPFDTPLLHTIPGSGYRLTESGGR' A
#
# COMPACT_ATOMS: atom_id res chain seq x y z
N LEU A 1 -2.10 6.82 12.34
CA LEU A 1 -2.35 6.60 10.89
C LEU A 1 -3.67 7.25 10.50
N PRO A 2 -3.76 8.02 9.41
CA PRO A 2 -5.03 8.55 8.89
C PRO A 2 -5.98 7.44 8.41
N PRO A 3 -7.30 7.67 8.33
CA PRO A 3 -8.29 6.65 7.95
C PRO A 3 -7.99 5.93 6.63
N ILE A 4 -7.55 6.67 5.60
CA ILE A 4 -7.16 6.09 4.30
C ILE A 4 -5.91 5.19 4.44
N GLY A 5 -4.92 5.63 5.22
CA GLY A 5 -3.71 4.84 5.46
C GLY A 5 -4.01 3.52 6.17
N LEU A 6 -4.96 3.53 7.12
CA LEU A 6 -5.44 2.31 7.77
C LEU A 6 -6.13 1.37 6.79
N LYS A 7 -7.04 1.87 5.94
CA LYS A 7 -7.70 1.05 4.91
C LYS A 7 -6.70 0.40 3.95
N LEU A 8 -5.73 1.19 3.45
CA LEU A 8 -4.65 0.67 2.59
C LEU A 8 -3.88 -0.46 3.29
N LEU A 9 -3.50 -0.24 4.55
CA LEU A 9 -2.80 -1.25 5.34
C LEU A 9 -3.65 -2.51 5.52
N THR A 10 -4.95 -2.38 5.84
CA THR A 10 -5.86 -3.51 6.00
C THR A 10 -5.95 -4.36 4.74
N VAL A 11 -6.09 -3.74 3.56
CA VAL A 11 -6.14 -4.47 2.28
C VAL A 11 -4.81 -5.19 2.03
N LEU A 12 -3.69 -4.49 2.21
CA LEU A 12 -2.35 -5.06 2.01
C LEU A 12 -2.05 -6.22 2.98
N MET A 13 -2.49 -6.12 4.24
CA MET A 13 -2.35 -7.18 5.24
C MET A 13 -3.22 -8.39 4.88
N ARG A 14 -4.45 -8.18 4.42
CA ARG A 14 -5.38 -9.25 4.02
C ARG A 14 -4.83 -10.04 2.83
N GLU A 15 -4.19 -9.37 1.88
CA GLU A 15 -3.66 -10.01 0.67
C GLU A 15 -2.21 -10.48 0.82
N SER A 16 -1.50 -10.12 1.90
CA SER A 16 -0.10 -10.49 2.13
C SER A 16 0.12 -12.01 2.01
N PRO A 17 1.15 -12.49 1.28
CA PRO A 17 2.23 -11.73 0.62
C PRO A 17 1.97 -11.47 -0.89
N LYS A 18 0.73 -11.49 -1.35
CA LYS A 18 0.39 -11.29 -2.76
C LYS A 18 0.59 -9.83 -3.19
N VAL A 19 0.74 -9.63 -4.50
CA VAL A 19 0.74 -8.28 -5.08
C VAL A 19 -0.70 -7.80 -5.19
N VAL A 20 -0.97 -6.63 -4.64
CA VAL A 20 -2.23 -5.90 -4.80
C VAL A 20 -2.00 -4.82 -5.85
N THR A 21 -2.81 -4.83 -6.91
CA THR A 21 -2.66 -3.87 -7.98
C THR A 21 -3.05 -2.46 -7.53
N ARG A 22 -2.58 -1.47 -8.28
CA ARG A 22 -2.98 -0.07 -8.05
C ARG A 22 -4.50 0.08 -8.09
N GLU A 23 -5.13 -0.45 -9.13
CA GLU A 23 -6.58 -0.37 -9.34
C GLU A 23 -7.37 -1.04 -8.21
N GLN A 24 -6.88 -2.18 -7.69
CA GLN A 24 -7.49 -2.84 -6.54
C GLN A 24 -7.45 -1.97 -5.29
N LEU A 25 -6.29 -1.37 -4.98
CA LEU A 25 -6.18 -0.46 -3.83
C LEU A 25 -7.06 0.77 -4.00
N GLU A 26 -7.12 1.35 -5.20
CA GLU A 26 -7.95 2.53 -5.44
C GLU A 26 -9.43 2.20 -5.28
N ARG A 27 -9.87 1.07 -5.85
CA ARG A 27 -11.25 0.60 -5.74
C ARG A 27 -11.65 0.28 -4.29
N GLU A 28 -10.79 -0.39 -3.52
CA GLU A 28 -11.07 -0.74 -2.12
C GLU A 28 -11.16 0.49 -1.21
N VAL A 29 -10.41 1.55 -1.51
CA VAL A 29 -10.34 2.74 -0.65
C VAL A 29 -11.39 3.79 -1.03
N TRP A 30 -11.57 4.05 -2.33
CA TRP A 30 -12.41 5.13 -2.85
C TRP A 30 -13.62 4.66 -3.67
N GLY A 31 -13.73 3.36 -3.99
CA GLY A 31 -14.84 2.82 -4.76
C GLY A 31 -14.78 3.26 -6.22
N ASP A 32 -15.92 3.76 -6.74
CA ASP A 32 -16.05 4.19 -8.13
C ASP A 32 -15.51 5.61 -8.38
N ILE A 33 -15.27 6.39 -7.32
CA ILE A 33 -14.73 7.75 -7.42
C ILE A 33 -13.21 7.67 -7.21
N LEU A 34 -12.49 7.38 -8.29
CA LEU A 34 -11.03 7.29 -8.23
C LEU A 34 -10.41 8.66 -7.96
N PRO A 35 -9.38 8.74 -7.09
CA PRO A 35 -8.71 9.99 -6.82
C PRO A 35 -7.75 10.36 -7.96
N ASP A 36 -7.17 11.56 -7.89
CA ASP A 36 -6.07 11.93 -8.77
C ASP A 36 -4.88 10.96 -8.62
N SER A 37 -4.13 10.77 -9.71
CA SER A 37 -3.06 9.77 -9.82
C SER A 37 -1.94 9.89 -8.75
N ASP A 38 -1.80 11.04 -8.11
CA ASP A 38 -0.83 11.27 -7.04
C ASP A 38 -1.35 10.93 -5.63
N THR A 39 -2.66 10.86 -5.43
CA THR A 39 -3.27 10.72 -4.10
C THR A 39 -2.87 9.40 -3.43
N LEU A 40 -3.00 8.27 -4.14
CA LEU A 40 -2.58 6.97 -3.62
C LEU A 40 -1.09 6.96 -3.25
N ARG A 41 -0.24 7.58 -4.08
CA ARG A 41 1.21 7.64 -3.83
C ARG A 41 1.52 8.40 -2.54
N SER A 42 0.85 9.55 -2.33
CA SER A 42 0.96 10.34 -1.10
C SER A 42 0.53 9.56 0.14
N HIS A 43 -0.58 8.82 0.07
CA HIS A 43 -1.02 7.98 1.19
C HIS A 43 -0.08 6.82 1.48
N LEU A 44 0.43 6.14 0.44
CA LEU A 44 1.41 5.07 0.60
C LEU A 44 2.74 5.59 1.17
N TYR A 45 3.18 6.79 0.78
CA TYR A 45 4.35 7.43 1.35
C TYR A 45 4.17 7.68 2.86
N ASN A 46 3.01 8.20 3.26
CA ASN A 46 2.69 8.39 4.69
C ASN A 46 2.54 7.06 5.44
N LEU A 47 2.04 6.02 4.77
CA LEU A 47 1.97 4.68 5.34
C LEU A 47 3.36 4.13 5.62
N ARG A 48 4.30 4.19 4.66
CA ARG A 48 5.71 3.80 4.85
C ARG A 48 6.38 4.53 6.00
N LYS A 49 6.10 5.84 6.16
CA LYS A 49 6.59 6.61 7.31
C LYS A 49 6.14 6.05 8.65
N ALA A 50 4.96 5.44 8.70
CA ALA A 50 4.38 4.92 9.92
C ALA A 50 4.75 3.46 10.20
N ILE A 51 4.86 2.62 9.16
CA ILE A 51 5.02 1.16 9.34
C ILE A 51 6.40 0.62 8.94
N ASP A 52 7.16 1.33 8.11
CA ASP A 52 8.50 0.89 7.71
C ASP A 52 9.57 1.69 8.45
N LYS A 53 9.50 3.03 8.46
CA LYS A 53 10.58 3.87 9.00
C LYS A 53 10.97 3.61 10.46
N PRO A 54 10.05 3.27 11.39
CA PRO A 54 10.43 2.98 12.77
C PRO A 54 11.11 1.62 12.97
N PHE A 55 11.23 0.80 11.93
CA PHE A 55 11.70 -0.59 12.00
C PHE A 55 12.82 -0.85 11.00
N ASP A 56 13.66 -1.85 11.28
CA ASP A 56 14.83 -2.16 10.45
C ASP A 56 14.46 -2.85 9.13
N THR A 57 13.30 -3.51 9.08
CA THR A 57 12.85 -4.27 7.91
C THR A 57 11.61 -3.60 7.31
N PRO A 58 11.71 -3.04 6.08
CA PRO A 58 10.55 -2.50 5.39
C PRO A 58 9.62 -3.62 4.94
N LEU A 59 8.33 -3.48 5.20
CA LEU A 59 7.30 -4.45 4.79
C LEU A 59 6.63 -4.06 3.47
N LEU A 60 6.50 -2.76 3.19
CA LEU A 60 5.72 -2.26 2.05
C LEU A 60 6.58 -2.02 0.80
N HIS A 61 6.56 -3.01 -0.11
CA HIS A 61 7.30 -2.99 -1.36
C HIS A 61 6.46 -2.51 -2.55
N THR A 62 7.08 -1.72 -3.43
CA THR A 62 6.52 -1.39 -4.75
C THR A 62 7.03 -2.43 -5.75
N ILE A 63 6.12 -3.05 -6.50
CA ILE A 63 6.44 -3.98 -7.58
C ILE A 63 6.17 -3.24 -8.91
N PRO A 64 7.22 -2.81 -9.64
CA PRO A 64 7.08 -2.04 -10.87
C PRO A 64 6.14 -2.72 -11.87
N GLY A 65 5.21 -1.95 -12.43
CA GLY A 65 4.23 -2.46 -13.40
C GLY A 65 3.14 -3.38 -12.83
N SER A 66 3.21 -3.79 -11.56
CA SER A 66 2.25 -4.72 -10.96
C SER A 66 1.44 -4.12 -9.81
N GLY A 67 2.07 -3.37 -8.90
CA GLY A 67 1.39 -2.78 -7.75
C GLY A 67 2.23 -2.76 -6.48
N TYR A 68 1.63 -3.17 -5.36
CA TYR A 68 2.24 -3.11 -4.04
C TYR A 68 2.10 -4.44 -3.31
N ARG A 69 3.07 -4.76 -2.46
CA ARG A 69 3.12 -6.00 -1.69
C ARG A 69 3.53 -5.69 -0.26
N LEU A 70 2.86 -6.32 0.70
CA LEU A 70 3.31 -6.36 2.09
C LEU A 70 4.02 -7.70 2.33
N THR A 71 5.30 -7.70 2.69
CA THR A 71 6.06 -8.92 3.04
C THR A 71 7.37 -8.55 3.73
N GLU A 72 7.93 -9.42 4.55
CA GLU A 72 9.29 -9.25 5.12
C GLU A 72 10.38 -9.55 4.09
N SER A 73 10.06 -10.32 3.04
CA SER A 73 11.01 -10.73 2.02
C SER A 73 11.09 -9.68 0.92
N GLY A 74 12.07 -8.77 1.02
CA GLY A 74 12.36 -7.79 -0.02
C GLY A 74 12.59 -8.47 -1.38
N GLY A 75 11.63 -8.31 -2.30
CA GLY A 75 11.75 -8.58 -3.74
C GLY A 75 12.48 -9.87 -4.15
N ARG A 76 11.80 -11.02 -4.02
CA ARG A 76 11.88 -12.10 -5.01
C ARG A 76 10.53 -12.26 -5.71
#